data_AF-A0A1G9A4X3-F1
#
_entry.id   AF-A0A1G9A4X3-F1
#
_cell.length_a   1.000
_cell.length_b   1.000
_cell.length_c   1.000
_cell.angle_alpha   90.00
_cell.angle_beta   90.00
_cell.angle_gamma   90.00
#
_symmetry.space_group_name_H-M   'P 1'
#
loop_
_entity.id
_entity.type
_entity.pdbx_description
1 polymer ?
#
loop_
_entity_poly.entity_id
_entity_poly.type
_entity_poly.pdbx_seq_one_letter_code
_entity_poly.pdbx_strand_id
1 'polypeptide(L)'
;MRMKTRMVLLTALVLAALACSIAAAQEVTINEIGDVAVGETVVINGTTNIEPGNSLLVNIAAIGFAPSNASAPGGVEGTSGTAIVEEGNATANIWSFEADTTGFEPGEYIVTVEWVEGDAVASATFNITEGETATPGETETSPAATPTTPATATTEPSPTPTTAGPAAPFAAVFAAAAFGYLLKRR
;
A
#
# COMPACT_ATOMS: atom_id res chain seq x y z
N MET A 1 -28.83 27.16 55.28
CA MET A 1 -28.19 27.53 54.00
C MET A 1 -26.88 26.78 53.72
N ARG A 2 -26.00 26.57 54.71
CA ARG A 2 -24.66 25.96 54.54
C ARG A 2 -24.63 24.50 54.05
N MET A 3 -25.69 23.72 54.28
CA MET A 3 -25.74 22.29 53.91
C MET A 3 -26.07 22.08 52.42
N LYS A 4 -26.97 22.90 51.85
CA LYS A 4 -27.30 22.88 50.43
C LYS A 4 -26.09 23.28 49.57
N THR A 5 -25.32 24.27 49.99
CA THR A 5 -24.09 24.70 49.28
C THR A 5 -23.01 23.62 49.31
N ARG A 6 -22.83 22.91 50.43
CA ARG A 6 -21.87 21.80 50.54
C ARG A 6 -22.28 20.59 49.69
N MET A 7 -23.57 20.27 49.65
CA MET A 7 -24.09 19.20 48.80
C MET A 7 -23.95 19.52 47.32
N VAL A 8 -24.28 20.76 46.89
CA VAL A 8 -24.09 21.19 45.49
C VAL A 8 -22.60 21.20 45.10
N LEU A 9 -21.71 21.64 45.98
CA LEU A 9 -20.26 21.64 45.73
C LEU A 9 -19.70 20.21 45.60
N LEU A 10 -20.15 19.28 46.45
CA LEU A 10 -19.75 17.87 46.37
C LEU A 10 -20.31 17.20 45.11
N THR A 11 -21.53 17.52 44.71
CA THR A 11 -22.13 16.96 43.48
C THR A 11 -21.40 17.47 42.23
N ALA A 12 -21.01 18.75 42.21
CA ALA A 12 -20.22 19.33 41.12
C ALA A 12 -18.79 18.75 41.05
N LEU A 13 -18.17 18.45 42.19
CA LEU A 13 -16.84 17.82 42.24
C LEU A 13 -16.89 16.36 41.74
N VAL A 14 -17.95 15.62 42.09
CA VAL A 14 -18.16 14.25 41.61
C VAL A 14 -18.46 14.21 40.10
N LEU A 15 -19.22 15.19 39.58
CA LEU A 15 -19.47 15.34 38.14
C LEU A 15 -18.21 15.75 37.36
N ALA A 16 -17.32 16.55 37.95
CA ALA A 16 -16.04 16.92 37.34
C ALA A 16 -15.02 15.76 37.33
N ALA A 17 -15.07 14.87 38.32
CA ALA A 17 -14.23 13.66 38.37
C ALA A 17 -14.74 12.52 37.47
N LEU A 18 -15.98 12.62 36.95
CA LEU A 18 -16.58 11.63 36.05
C LEU A 18 -16.45 12.00 34.56
N ALA A 19 -15.57 12.95 34.22
CA ALA A 19 -15.08 13.09 32.85
C ALA A 19 -14.01 12.02 32.61
N CYS A 20 -14.44 10.75 32.54
CA CYS A 20 -13.62 9.67 32.02
C CYS A 20 -13.34 10.01 30.56
N SER A 21 -12.11 10.43 30.29
CA SER A 21 -11.64 10.71 28.93
C SER A 21 -11.76 9.43 28.11
N ILE A 22 -12.68 9.45 27.15
CA ILE A 22 -12.82 8.40 26.15
C ILE A 22 -11.65 8.63 25.17
N ALA A 23 -10.47 8.09 25.48
CA ALA A 23 -9.46 7.90 24.46
C ALA A 23 -10.02 6.86 23.47
N ALA A 24 -10.01 7.17 22.17
CA ALA A 24 -10.34 6.17 21.17
C ALA A 24 -9.36 5.00 21.31
N ALA A 25 -9.88 3.76 21.30
CA ALA A 25 -9.03 2.59 21.23
C ALA A 25 -8.19 2.65 19.95
N GLN A 26 -6.94 2.19 20.01
CA GLN A 26 -6.08 2.13 18.83
C GLN A 26 -6.66 1.12 17.84
N GLU A 27 -6.72 1.48 16.57
CA GLU A 27 -7.37 0.70 15.53
C GLU A 27 -6.48 0.65 14.30
N VAL A 28 -6.40 -0.54 13.69
CA VAL A 28 -5.85 -0.75 12.35
C VAL A 28 -6.85 -1.62 11.58
N THR A 29 -7.06 -1.30 10.31
CA THR A 29 -7.92 -2.07 9.40
C THR A 29 -7.13 -2.48 8.17
N ILE A 30 -7.58 -3.53 7.49
CA ILE A 30 -7.02 -3.99 6.22
C ILE A 30 -8.16 -3.95 5.20
N ASN A 31 -7.93 -3.30 4.06
CA ASN A 31 -8.87 -3.30 2.95
C ASN A 31 -8.86 -4.67 2.26
N GLU A 32 -9.91 -4.96 1.48
CA GLU A 32 -9.95 -6.17 0.67
C GLU A 32 -8.76 -6.23 -0.31
N ILE A 33 -8.04 -7.35 -0.31
CA ILE A 33 -6.79 -7.53 -1.10
C ILE A 33 -7.09 -8.13 -2.48
N GLY A 34 -8.07 -9.04 -2.57
CA GLY A 34 -8.37 -9.79 -3.79
C GLY A 34 -7.38 -10.92 -4.08
N ASP A 35 -7.59 -11.63 -5.19
CA ASP A 35 -6.69 -12.69 -5.64
C ASP A 35 -5.49 -12.10 -6.41
N VAL A 36 -4.32 -12.71 -6.26
CA VAL A 36 -3.05 -12.25 -6.85
C VAL A 36 -2.35 -13.38 -7.57
N ALA A 37 -1.78 -13.15 -8.74
CA ALA A 37 -1.02 -14.20 -9.42
C ALA A 37 0.42 -14.32 -8.86
N VAL A 38 0.96 -15.54 -8.85
CA VAL A 38 2.38 -15.76 -8.48
C VAL A 38 3.30 -14.86 -9.31
N GLY A 39 4.22 -14.16 -8.64
CA GLY A 39 5.20 -13.28 -9.28
C GLY A 39 4.70 -11.86 -9.53
N GLU A 40 3.46 -11.54 -9.15
CA GLU A 40 2.96 -10.17 -9.12
C GLU A 40 3.24 -9.49 -7.78
N THR A 41 3.17 -8.16 -7.77
CA THR A 41 3.23 -7.37 -6.54
C THR A 41 1.82 -7.24 -5.96
N VAL A 42 1.63 -7.69 -4.73
CA VAL A 42 0.40 -7.43 -3.96
C VAL A 42 0.54 -6.12 -3.19
N VAL A 43 -0.50 -5.29 -3.23
CA VAL A 43 -0.58 -4.04 -2.45
C VAL A 43 -1.58 -4.22 -1.32
N ILE A 44 -1.07 -4.30 -0.10
CA ILE A 44 -1.88 -4.45 1.11
C ILE A 44 -1.97 -3.07 1.76
N ASN A 45 -3.19 -2.56 1.93
CA ASN A 45 -3.43 -1.23 2.45
C ASN A 45 -4.63 -1.21 3.38
N GLY A 46 -4.78 -0.12 4.13
CA GLY A 46 -5.86 0.02 5.08
C GLY A 46 -5.89 1.39 5.74
N THR A 47 -6.68 1.50 6.81
CA THR A 47 -6.78 2.72 7.61
C THR A 47 -6.41 2.48 9.06
N THR A 48 -6.08 3.55 9.77
CA THR A 48 -5.75 3.52 11.20
C THR A 48 -6.02 4.87 11.86
N ASN A 49 -6.14 4.88 13.18
CA ASN A 49 -6.11 6.11 13.98
C ASN A 49 -4.74 6.40 14.63
N ILE A 50 -3.72 5.58 14.34
CA ILE A 50 -2.33 5.77 14.80
C ILE A 50 -1.74 7.01 14.11
N GLU A 51 -0.90 7.77 14.82
CA GLU A 51 -0.32 9.02 14.31
C GLU A 51 0.61 8.77 13.10
N PRO A 52 0.62 9.66 12.09
CA PRO A 52 1.54 9.55 10.96
C PRO A 52 3.01 9.51 11.37
N GLY A 53 3.83 8.76 10.63
CA GLY A 53 5.24 8.53 10.91
C GLY A 53 5.52 7.32 11.80
N ASN A 54 4.51 6.74 12.44
CA ASN A 54 4.65 5.45 13.13
C ASN A 54 4.76 4.29 12.13
N SER A 55 5.35 3.18 12.59
CA SER A 55 5.54 1.97 11.79
C SER A 55 4.60 0.86 12.23
N LEU A 56 3.98 0.21 11.25
CA LEU A 56 3.18 -1.01 11.42
C LEU A 56 4.01 -2.20 10.93
N LEU A 57 4.08 -3.27 11.72
CA LEU A 57 4.70 -4.53 11.30
C LEU A 57 3.68 -5.32 10.48
N VAL A 58 4.06 -5.68 9.25
CA VAL A 58 3.24 -6.46 8.33
C VAL A 58 3.90 -7.81 8.14
N ASN A 59 3.14 -8.89 8.36
CA ASN A 59 3.60 -10.26 8.16
C ASN A 59 2.59 -11.02 7.30
N ILE A 60 3.08 -11.58 6.20
CA ILE A 60 2.33 -12.44 5.28
C ILE A 60 2.84 -13.86 5.45
N ALA A 61 1.94 -14.81 5.64
CA ALA A 61 2.27 -16.22 5.79
C ALA A 61 1.25 -17.11 5.06
N ALA A 62 1.69 -18.23 4.51
CA ALA A 62 0.80 -19.23 3.91
C ALA A 62 -0.12 -19.87 4.97
N ILE A 63 -1.41 -20.00 4.67
CA ILE A 63 -2.39 -20.70 5.52
C ILE A 63 -2.34 -22.20 5.18
N GLY A 64 -1.46 -22.90 5.88
CA GLY A 64 -1.33 -24.34 5.77
C GLY A 64 -0.50 -24.79 4.57
N PHE A 65 0.19 -25.91 4.77
CA PHE A 65 0.92 -26.58 3.72
C PHE A 65 -0.08 -27.20 2.75
N ALA A 66 -0.27 -26.59 1.58
CA ALA A 66 -0.78 -27.36 0.45
C ALA A 66 0.17 -28.57 0.26
N PRO A 67 -0.33 -29.75 -0.12
CA PRO A 67 0.54 -30.87 -0.42
C PRO A 67 1.39 -30.52 -1.65
N SER A 68 2.55 -29.91 -1.41
CA SER A 68 3.55 -29.63 -2.43
C SER A 68 3.96 -30.97 -3.04
N ASN A 69 4.04 -31.05 -4.38
CA ASN A 69 4.69 -32.17 -5.04
C ASN A 69 6.09 -32.31 -4.43
N ALA A 70 6.43 -33.47 -3.86
CA ALA A 70 7.72 -33.70 -3.19
C ALA A 70 8.96 -33.54 -4.09
N SER A 71 8.76 -33.22 -5.38
CA SER A 71 9.79 -32.92 -6.37
C SER A 71 9.85 -31.43 -6.77
N ALA A 72 8.98 -30.58 -6.24
CA ALA A 72 9.08 -29.13 -6.42
C ALA A 72 10.13 -28.57 -5.44
N PRO A 73 11.01 -27.65 -5.89
CA PRO A 73 11.81 -26.87 -4.95
C PRO A 73 10.85 -26.13 -4.01
N GLY A 74 11.03 -26.26 -2.70
CA GLY A 74 10.14 -25.64 -1.71
C GLY A 74 10.02 -24.13 -1.96
N GLY A 75 8.78 -23.64 -2.07
CA GLY A 75 8.52 -22.21 -2.26
C GLY A 75 8.72 -21.39 -0.99
N VAL A 76 8.65 -20.07 -1.16
CA VAL A 76 8.70 -19.11 -0.07
C VAL A 76 7.34 -19.10 0.63
N GLU A 77 7.31 -19.37 1.94
CA GLU A 77 6.07 -19.51 2.74
C GLU A 77 5.50 -18.17 3.23
N GLY A 78 6.08 -17.04 2.82
CA GLY A 78 5.65 -15.71 3.25
C GLY A 78 6.74 -14.64 3.22
N THR A 79 6.38 -13.43 3.65
CA THR A 79 7.31 -12.29 3.78
C THR A 79 6.85 -11.35 4.89
N SER A 80 7.76 -10.53 5.42
CA SER A 80 7.42 -9.52 6.41
C SER A 80 8.17 -8.22 6.18
N GLY A 81 7.64 -7.14 6.74
CA GLY A 81 8.23 -5.83 6.64
C GLY A 81 7.48 -4.79 7.48
N THR A 82 7.69 -3.53 7.15
CA THR A 82 7.09 -2.40 7.86
C THR A 82 6.38 -1.45 6.91
N ALA A 83 5.17 -1.04 7.26
CA ALA A 83 4.45 0.05 6.59
C ALA A 83 4.50 1.31 7.45
N ILE A 84 4.73 2.47 6.83
CA ILE A 84 4.66 3.75 7.53
C ILE A 84 3.22 4.27 7.48
N VAL A 85 2.73 4.75 8.61
CA VAL A 85 1.44 5.44 8.67
C VAL A 85 1.59 6.82 8.05
N GLU A 86 0.72 7.13 7.09
CA GLU A 86 0.67 8.41 6.40
C GLU A 86 -0.62 9.16 6.77
N GLU A 87 -0.57 10.48 6.63
CA GLU A 87 -1.75 11.33 6.82
C GLU A 87 -2.82 10.95 5.80
N GLY A 88 -4.01 10.61 6.30
CA GLY A 88 -5.16 10.25 5.48
C GLY A 88 -6.15 11.39 5.35
N ASN A 89 -7.43 11.10 5.60
CA ASN A 89 -8.49 12.12 5.60
C ASN A 89 -8.81 12.58 7.03
N ALA A 90 -9.80 13.47 7.18
CA ALA A 90 -10.19 14.03 8.48
C ALA A 90 -10.65 13.00 9.53
N THR A 91 -10.84 11.74 9.15
CA THR A 91 -11.41 10.66 9.98
C THR A 91 -10.42 9.53 10.25
N ALA A 92 -9.47 9.27 9.34
CA ALA A 92 -8.49 8.18 9.51
C ALA A 92 -7.22 8.44 8.69
N ASN A 93 -6.11 7.95 9.24
CA ASN A 93 -4.82 7.84 8.56
C ASN A 93 -4.79 6.58 7.69
N ILE A 94 -3.83 6.53 6.77
CA ILE A 94 -3.68 5.44 5.81
C ILE A 94 -2.31 4.78 5.96
N TRP A 95 -2.19 3.56 5.46
CA TRP A 95 -0.92 2.85 5.35
C TRP A 95 -0.96 1.90 4.15
N SER A 96 0.21 1.58 3.61
CA SER A 96 0.36 0.66 2.48
C SER A 96 1.65 -0.16 2.61
N PHE A 97 1.60 -1.41 2.18
CA PHE A 97 2.71 -2.35 2.11
C PHE A 97 2.66 -3.10 0.79
N GLU A 98 3.77 -3.05 0.05
CA GLU A 98 3.94 -3.81 -1.19
C GLU A 98 4.76 -5.06 -0.92
N ALA A 99 4.27 -6.21 -1.39
CA ALA A 99 4.99 -7.47 -1.30
C ALA A 99 5.13 -8.09 -2.69
N ASP A 100 6.36 -8.50 -3.01
CA ASP A 100 6.65 -9.32 -4.19
C ASP A 100 6.32 -10.78 -3.87
N THR A 101 5.38 -11.36 -4.63
CA THR A 101 4.97 -12.76 -4.49
C THR A 101 5.85 -13.72 -5.29
N THR A 102 6.96 -13.26 -5.84
CA THR A 102 7.93 -14.12 -6.55
C THR A 102 8.40 -15.25 -5.63
N GLY A 103 8.18 -16.49 -6.07
CA GLY A 103 8.55 -17.69 -5.33
C GLY A 103 7.53 -18.16 -4.30
N PHE A 104 6.40 -17.46 -4.14
CA PHE A 104 5.29 -17.92 -3.32
C PHE A 104 4.58 -19.08 -4.02
N GLU A 105 4.09 -20.05 -3.25
CA GLU A 105 3.29 -21.15 -3.79
C GLU A 105 1.83 -20.71 -3.95
N PRO A 106 1.10 -21.17 -4.98
CA PRO A 106 -0.34 -20.95 -5.06
C PRO A 106 -1.06 -21.52 -3.84
N GLY A 107 -2.00 -20.75 -3.28
CA GLY A 107 -2.69 -21.12 -2.05
C GLY A 107 -3.28 -19.92 -1.32
N GLU A 108 -3.83 -20.18 -0.14
CA GLU A 108 -4.37 -19.15 0.74
C GLU A 108 -3.26 -18.58 1.64
N TYR A 109 -3.24 -17.27 1.82
CA TYR A 109 -2.29 -16.54 2.66
C TYR A 109 -3.03 -15.69 3.68
N ILE A 110 -2.45 -15.53 4.87
CA ILE A 110 -2.88 -14.61 5.90
C ILE A 110 -1.89 -13.45 5.99
N VAL A 111 -2.41 -12.24 5.99
CA VAL A 111 -1.66 -11.06 6.43
C VAL A 111 -2.08 -10.71 7.85
N THR A 112 -1.08 -10.40 8.67
CA THR A 112 -1.26 -9.82 10.01
C THR A 112 -0.54 -8.48 10.06
N VAL A 113 -1.21 -7.47 10.58
CA VAL A 113 -0.69 -6.11 10.76
C VAL A 113 -0.75 -5.74 12.22
N GLU A 114 0.38 -5.33 12.81
CA GLU A 114 0.51 -5.03 14.23
C GLU A 114 1.17 -3.67 14.45
N TRP A 115 0.67 -2.89 15.41
CA TRP A 115 1.40 -1.74 15.93
C TRP A 115 2.15 -2.12 17.20
N VAL A 116 3.48 -2.24 17.10
CA VAL A 116 4.33 -2.78 18.17
C VAL A 116 4.44 -1.92 19.44
N GLU A 117 4.05 -0.65 19.36
CA GLU A 117 4.07 0.27 20.51
C GLU A 117 2.71 0.31 21.25
N GLY A 118 1.74 -0.46 20.78
CA GLY A 118 0.39 -0.52 21.33
C GLY A 118 -0.26 -1.88 21.15
N ASP A 119 -1.60 -1.91 21.13
CA ASP A 119 -2.39 -3.16 21.12
C ASP A 119 -3.18 -3.36 19.81
N ALA A 120 -2.98 -2.49 18.81
CA ALA A 120 -3.72 -2.55 17.55
C ALA A 120 -3.22 -3.70 16.67
N VAL A 121 -4.12 -4.60 16.30
CA VAL A 121 -3.87 -5.73 15.40
C VAL A 121 -5.02 -5.92 14.41
N ALA A 122 -4.70 -6.28 13.17
CA ALA A 122 -5.67 -6.72 12.18
C ALA A 122 -5.13 -7.92 11.39
N SER A 123 -6.04 -8.72 10.85
CA SER A 123 -5.71 -9.80 9.93
C SER A 123 -6.71 -9.90 8.79
N ALA A 124 -6.23 -10.33 7.63
CA ALA A 124 -7.02 -10.59 6.44
C ALA A 124 -6.41 -11.77 5.67
N THR A 125 -7.22 -12.45 4.86
CA THR A 125 -6.75 -13.52 3.98
C THR A 125 -6.89 -13.13 2.52
N PHE A 126 -6.05 -13.72 1.67
CA PHE A 126 -6.10 -13.57 0.22
C PHE A 126 -5.54 -14.81 -0.45
N ASN A 127 -5.87 -15.04 -1.73
CA ASN A 127 -5.35 -16.17 -2.46
C ASN A 127 -4.26 -15.75 -3.43
N ILE A 128 -3.24 -16.59 -3.53
CA ILE A 128 -2.29 -16.56 -4.61
C ILE A 128 -2.68 -17.64 -5.61
N THR A 129 -2.96 -17.24 -6.85
CA THR A 129 -3.31 -18.14 -7.95
C THR A 129 -2.08 -18.48 -8.78
N GLU A 130 -2.11 -19.62 -9.48
CA GLU A 130 -1.07 -19.96 -10.46
C GLU A 130 -0.85 -18.79 -11.41
N GLY A 131 0.39 -18.32 -11.50
CA GLY A 131 0.78 -17.35 -12.52
C GLY A 131 0.63 -17.98 -13.89
N GLU A 132 0.29 -17.15 -14.89
CA GLU A 132 0.25 -17.60 -16.28
C GLU A 132 1.68 -17.98 -16.67
N THR A 133 2.02 -19.26 -16.53
CA THR A 133 3.29 -19.78 -17.02
C THR A 133 3.26 -19.45 -18.49
N ALA A 134 4.18 -18.58 -18.95
CA ALA A 134 4.52 -18.51 -20.36
C ALA A 134 4.90 -19.94 -20.73
N THR A 135 3.95 -20.67 -21.32
CA THR A 135 4.22 -21.97 -21.92
C THR A 135 5.45 -21.72 -22.77
N PRO A 136 6.59 -22.39 -22.53
CA PRO A 136 7.71 -22.30 -23.44
C PRO A 136 7.12 -22.63 -24.79
N GLY A 137 7.01 -21.62 -25.66
CA GLY A 137 6.37 -21.79 -26.95
C GLY A 137 6.98 -23.02 -27.55
N GLU A 138 6.14 -24.01 -27.87
CA GLU A 138 6.59 -25.12 -28.68
C GLU A 138 7.33 -24.48 -29.84
N THR A 139 8.63 -24.77 -29.93
CA THR A 139 9.40 -24.46 -31.11
C THR A 139 8.77 -25.33 -32.18
N GLU A 140 7.70 -24.83 -32.81
CA GLU A 140 7.24 -25.36 -34.08
C GLU A 140 8.45 -25.20 -35.00
N THR A 141 9.07 -26.34 -35.26
CA THR A 141 10.14 -26.48 -36.22
C THR A 141 9.48 -26.28 -37.58
N SER A 142 9.33 -25.02 -37.98
CA SER A 142 8.85 -24.66 -39.30
C SER A 142 9.75 -25.32 -40.33
N PRO A 143 9.22 -26.14 -41.26
CA PRO A 143 10.05 -26.78 -42.26
C PRO A 143 10.69 -25.71 -43.15
N ALA A 144 12.02 -25.80 -43.27
CA ALA A 144 12.86 -24.91 -44.05
C ALA A 144 12.25 -24.59 -45.42
N ALA A 145 11.78 -23.36 -45.58
CA ALA A 145 11.42 -22.82 -46.89
C ALA A 145 12.72 -22.64 -47.70
N THR A 146 12.77 -23.33 -48.84
CA THR A 146 13.84 -23.20 -49.85
C THR A 146 13.95 -21.74 -50.31
N PRO A 147 15.16 -21.13 -50.38
CA PRO A 147 15.30 -19.76 -50.81
C PRO A 147 15.01 -19.64 -52.31
N THR A 148 13.92 -18.97 -52.67
CA THR A 148 13.67 -18.54 -54.04
C THR A 148 14.00 -17.05 -54.15
N THR A 149 15.12 -16.74 -54.77
CA THR A 149 15.47 -15.43 -55.37
C THR A 149 14.77 -15.34 -56.75
N PRO A 150 14.47 -14.18 -57.41
CA PRO A 150 14.65 -12.74 -57.13
C PRO A 150 13.31 -11.92 -57.24
N ALA A 151 13.23 -10.64 -56.85
CA ALA A 151 13.47 -9.50 -57.78
C ALA A 151 13.58 -8.16 -57.05
N THR A 152 14.58 -7.40 -57.47
CA THR A 152 14.86 -5.99 -57.21
C THR A 152 13.65 -5.09 -57.51
N ALA A 153 13.27 -4.26 -56.55
CA ALA A 153 12.48 -3.05 -56.80
C ALA A 153 13.21 -1.84 -56.21
N THR A 154 13.75 -1.07 -57.16
CA THR A 154 14.06 0.36 -57.21
C THR A 154 13.89 1.21 -55.94
N THR A 155 14.98 1.88 -55.61
CA THR A 155 15.14 2.99 -54.68
C THR A 155 14.28 4.20 -55.10
N GLU A 156 13.49 4.75 -54.18
CA GLU A 156 12.96 6.12 -54.30
C GLU A 156 13.59 7.00 -53.20
N PRO A 157 14.11 8.19 -53.54
CA PRO A 157 14.83 9.04 -52.60
C PRO A 157 13.91 9.79 -51.63
N SER A 158 14.32 9.79 -50.35
CA SER A 158 13.88 10.71 -49.31
C SER A 158 14.26 12.16 -49.61
N PRO A 159 13.39 13.12 -49.28
CA PRO A 159 13.78 14.23 -48.40
C PRO A 159 12.70 14.46 -47.32
N THR A 160 12.91 14.97 -46.10
CA THR A 160 14.02 15.54 -45.34
C THR A 160 13.49 15.67 -43.89
N PRO A 161 14.30 15.47 -42.84
CA PRO A 161 13.89 15.77 -41.47
C PRO A 161 13.69 17.28 -41.26
N THR A 162 12.51 17.70 -40.81
CA THR A 162 12.33 19.05 -40.28
C THR A 162 12.83 19.09 -38.85
N THR A 163 14.06 19.60 -38.71
CA THR A 163 14.73 19.91 -37.44
C THR A 163 14.40 21.33 -36.99
N ALA A 164 14.25 21.46 -35.67
CA ALA A 164 14.49 22.63 -34.82
C ALA A 164 13.46 23.78 -34.75
N GLY A 165 12.89 23.92 -33.56
CA GLY A 165 12.56 25.19 -32.93
C GLY A 165 12.93 25.13 -31.43
N PRO A 166 13.68 26.09 -30.86
CA PRO A 166 14.40 25.92 -29.59
C PRO A 166 13.69 26.53 -28.36
N ALA A 167 14.09 26.00 -27.20
CA ALA A 167 14.27 26.60 -25.86
C ALA A 167 13.48 27.88 -25.47
N ALA A 168 12.78 27.79 -24.33
CA ALA A 168 12.85 28.83 -23.29
C ALA A 168 12.42 28.26 -21.92
N PRO A 169 13.27 28.37 -20.88
CA PRO A 169 12.84 28.31 -19.48
C PRO A 169 12.48 29.72 -19.01
N PHE A 170 11.32 29.90 -18.38
CA PHE A 170 11.04 31.11 -17.61
C PHE A 170 10.69 30.75 -16.17
N ALA A 171 11.59 31.16 -15.29
CA ALA A 171 11.39 31.24 -13.86
C ALA A 171 10.29 32.26 -13.53
N ALA A 172 9.50 31.98 -12.49
CA ALA A 172 8.81 33.01 -11.72
C ALA A 172 8.64 32.57 -10.26
N VAL A 173 9.44 33.24 -9.43
CA VAL A 173 9.36 33.32 -7.97
C VAL A 173 8.13 34.16 -7.58
N PHE A 174 7.34 33.68 -6.63
CA PHE A 174 6.54 34.52 -5.72
C PHE A 174 6.61 33.86 -4.34
N ALA A 175 7.52 34.30 -3.45
CA ALA A 175 7.40 35.45 -2.55
C ALA A 175 6.31 35.26 -1.47
N ALA A 176 6.78 35.19 -0.23
CA ALA A 176 6.05 35.05 1.01
C ALA A 176 5.16 36.26 1.31
N ALA A 177 4.04 36.01 2.00
CA ALA A 177 3.34 37.01 2.79
C ALA A 177 2.91 36.40 4.13
N ALA A 178 3.76 36.57 5.13
CA ALA A 178 3.36 36.64 6.52
C ALA A 178 2.85 38.05 6.80
N PHE A 179 1.67 38.21 7.39
CA PHE A 179 1.38 39.14 8.50
C PHE A 179 -0.11 39.11 8.86
N GLY A 180 -0.42 39.07 10.17
CA GLY A 180 -1.80 39.24 10.64
C GLY A 180 -2.11 38.71 12.04
N TYR A 181 -1.12 38.50 12.91
CA TYR A 181 -1.35 38.33 14.35
C TYR A 181 -1.70 39.71 14.96
N LEU A 182 -2.58 39.69 15.96
CA LEU A 182 -3.06 40.78 16.84
C LEU A 182 -4.30 41.53 16.36
N LEU A 183 -5.44 41.18 16.97
CA LEU A 183 -6.17 42.15 17.79
C LEU A 183 -6.80 41.44 18.99
N LYS A 184 -6.09 41.56 20.11
CA LYS A 184 -6.49 41.20 21.46
C LYS A 184 -7.22 42.40 22.07
N ARG A 185 -8.35 42.13 22.72
CA ARG A 185 -9.02 42.90 23.78
C ARG A 185 -9.63 44.25 23.41
N ARG A 186 -10.96 44.29 23.42
CA ARG A 186 -11.71 45.11 24.38
C ARG A 186 -12.76 44.23 25.07
#